data_AF-A0A814KC35-F1
#
_entry.id   AF-A0A814KC35-F1
#
_cell.length_a   1.000
_cell.length_b   1.000
_cell.length_c   1.000
_cell.angle_alpha   90.00
_cell.angle_beta   90.00
_cell.angle_gamma   90.00
#
_symmetry.space_group_name_H-M   'P 1'
#
loop_
_entity.id
_entity.type
_entity.pdbx_description
1 polymer ?
#
loop_
_entity_poly.entity_id
_entity_poly.type
_entity_poly.pdbx_seq_one_letter_code
_entity_poly.pdbx_strand_id
1 'polypeptide(L)'
;MNVQFFTVQINSLPHLAAAYVYYHRMKRSMLLYVPYLMLFTFGQLMSWWLPYFFRIGFWYADGTGEKLRQYQQYHAHYHRILPRFKNHEIIPDTEHTILIVLTCITFVLTIRSVYSSRLRSNSKTKAK
;
A
#
# COMPACT_ATOMS: atom_id res chain seq x y z
N MET A 1 -22.65 12.14 1.54
CA MET A 1 -21.19 12.29 1.69
C MET A 1 -20.54 11.05 1.09
N ASN A 2 -19.61 11.20 0.15
CA ASN A 2 -19.16 10.09 -0.70
C ASN A 2 -18.26 9.13 0.11
N VAL A 3 -18.72 7.90 0.36
CA VAL A 3 -18.02 6.90 1.21
C VAL A 3 -16.58 6.70 0.73
N GLN A 4 -16.36 6.76 -0.57
CA GLN A 4 -15.05 6.63 -1.22
C GLN A 4 -14.07 7.73 -0.81
N PHE A 5 -14.54 8.98 -0.69
CA PHE A 5 -13.69 10.08 -0.21
C PHE A 5 -13.22 9.83 1.23
N PHE A 6 -14.09 9.29 2.08
CA PHE A 6 -13.73 8.93 3.46
C PHE A 6 -12.74 7.77 3.52
N THR A 7 -12.92 6.73 2.70
CA THR A 7 -12.00 5.59 2.62
C THR A 7 -10.60 6.04 2.16
N VAL A 8 -10.54 6.90 1.15
CA VAL A 8 -9.27 7.47 0.66
C VAL A 8 -8.60 8.35 1.72
N GLN A 9 -9.36 9.19 2.42
CA GLN A 9 -8.86 10.03 3.52
C GLN A 9 -8.31 9.19 4.68
N ILE A 10 -9.03 8.13 5.09
CA ILE A 10 -8.58 7.21 6.15
C ILE A 10 -7.32 6.45 5.73
N ASN A 11 -7.22 6.04 4.47
CA ASN A 11 -6.00 5.41 3.94
C ASN A 11 -4.82 6.39 3.84
N SER A 12 -5.10 7.68 3.63
CA SER A 12 -4.07 8.72 3.48
C SER A 12 -3.50 9.24 4.81
N LEU A 13 -4.29 9.18 5.89
CA LEU A 13 -3.93 9.67 7.21
C LEU A 13 -2.64 9.05 7.79
N PRO A 14 -2.43 7.72 7.71
CA PRO A 14 -1.18 7.11 8.15
C PRO A 14 0.04 7.58 7.33
N HIS A 15 -0.14 7.84 6.03
CA HIS A 15 0.93 8.39 5.18
C HIS A 15 1.26 9.83 5.54
N LEU A 16 0.25 10.66 5.85
CA LEU A 16 0.45 12.03 6.34
C LEU A 16 1.13 12.05 7.71
N ALA A 17 0.71 11.18 8.63
CA ALA A 17 1.36 11.02 9.92
C ALA A 17 2.83 10.58 9.78
N ALA A 18 3.12 9.68 8.83
CA ALA A 18 4.49 9.27 8.54
C ALA A 18 5.32 10.39 7.91
N ALA A 19 4.76 11.17 6.99
CA ALA A 19 5.41 12.35 6.42
C ALA A 19 5.72 13.39 7.50
N TYR A 20 4.79 13.63 8.42
CA TYR A 20 4.99 14.50 9.58
C TYR A 20 6.12 14.00 10.50
N VAL A 21 6.12 12.70 10.83
CA VAL A 21 7.19 12.05 11.61
C VAL A 21 8.54 12.15 10.89
N TYR A 22 8.55 12.06 9.56
CA TYR A 22 9.74 12.23 8.72
C TYR A 22 10.27 13.65 8.79
N TYR A 23 9.39 14.65 8.66
CA TYR A 23 9.73 16.06 8.75
C TYR A 23 10.34 16.41 10.12
N HIS A 24 9.74 15.94 11.21
CA HIS A 24 10.24 16.21 12.58
C HIS A 24 11.40 15.31 13.04
N ARG A 25 11.97 14.49 12.15
CA ARG A 25 13.12 13.59 12.44
C ARG A 25 12.92 12.68 13.67
N MET A 26 11.69 12.29 13.97
CA MET A 26 11.38 11.38 15.08
C MET A 26 11.68 9.91 14.69
N LYS A 27 12.98 9.61 14.61
CA LYS A 27 13.52 8.34 14.07
C LYS A 27 12.99 7.08 14.74
N ARG A 28 12.65 7.13 16.02
CA ARG A 28 12.09 5.98 16.76
C ARG A 28 10.65 5.68 16.34
N SER A 29 9.86 6.72 16.08
CA SER A 29 8.47 6.58 15.64
C SER A 29 8.35 5.98 14.22
N MET A 30 9.40 6.11 13.39
CA MET A 30 9.45 5.44 12.07
C MET A 30 9.42 3.92 12.17
N LEU A 31 9.91 3.32 13.26
CA LEU A 31 9.82 1.87 13.47
C LEU A 31 8.38 1.40 13.63
N LEU A 32 7.51 2.24 14.21
CA LEU A 32 6.08 1.94 14.34
C LEU A 32 5.35 2.02 12.99
N TYR A 33 5.91 2.75 12.02
CA TYR A 33 5.35 2.87 10.69
C TYR A 33 5.65 1.66 9.79
N VAL A 34 6.74 0.93 10.06
CA VAL A 34 7.14 -0.24 9.26
C VAL A 34 6.06 -1.35 9.28
N PRO A 35 5.49 -1.78 10.43
CA PRO A 35 4.42 -2.76 10.45
C PRO A 35 3.17 -2.32 9.67
N TYR A 36 2.79 -1.05 9.79
CA TYR A 36 1.68 -0.49 9.02
C TYR A 36 1.96 -0.57 7.52
N LEU A 37 3.16 -0.15 7.09
CA LEU A 37 3.52 -0.14 5.68
C LEU A 37 3.61 -1.57 5.11
N MET A 38 4.06 -2.54 5.90
CA MET A 38 4.02 -3.96 5.54
C MET A 38 2.59 -4.45 5.35
N LEU A 39 1.70 -4.17 6.30
CA LEU A 39 0.29 -4.56 6.22
C LEU A 39 -0.41 -3.92 5.01
N PHE A 40 -0.15 -2.63 4.77
CA PHE A 40 -0.71 -1.89 3.65
C PHE A 40 -0.22 -2.44 2.30
N THR A 41 1.08 -2.72 2.19
CA THR A 41 1.66 -3.32 0.98
C THR A 41 1.07 -4.72 0.74
N PHE A 42 0.96 -5.54 1.79
CA PHE A 42 0.34 -6.86 1.69
C PHE A 42 -1.12 -6.77 1.23
N GLY A 43 -1.89 -5.82 1.80
CA GLY A 43 -3.26 -5.57 1.38
C GLY A 43 -3.36 -5.21 -0.10
N GLN A 44 -2.50 -4.32 -0.61
CA GLN A 44 -2.48 -4.00 -2.03
C GLN A 44 -2.15 -5.21 -2.90
N LEU A 45 -1.18 -6.03 -2.50
CA LEU A 45 -0.80 -7.22 -3.24
C LEU A 45 -1.95 -8.24 -3.29
N MET A 46 -2.56 -8.56 -2.15
CA MET A 46 -3.65 -9.55 -2.05
C MET A 46 -4.96 -9.07 -2.68
N SER A 47 -5.23 -7.76 -2.68
CA SER A 47 -6.45 -7.19 -3.25
C SER A 47 -6.34 -6.92 -4.75
N TRP A 48 -5.17 -6.56 -5.29
CA TRP A 48 -5.11 -6.02 -6.65
C TRP A 48 -4.13 -6.76 -7.54
N TRP A 49 -2.90 -6.99 -7.06
CA TRP A 49 -1.83 -7.50 -7.92
C TRP A 49 -1.85 -9.02 -8.06
N LEU A 50 -2.05 -9.76 -6.97
CA LEU A 50 -2.22 -11.20 -7.03
C LEU A 50 -3.48 -11.60 -7.81
N PRO A 51 -4.65 -10.92 -7.62
CA PRO A 51 -5.83 -11.17 -8.44
C PRO A 51 -5.59 -10.91 -9.93
N TYR A 52 -4.79 -9.89 -10.26
CA TYR A 52 -4.45 -9.50 -11.63
C TYR A 52 -3.47 -10.44 -12.31
N PHE A 53 -2.48 -11.00 -11.62
CA PHE A 53 -1.47 -11.86 -12.25
C PHE A 53 -1.78 -13.36 -12.14
N PHE A 54 -2.46 -13.78 -11.06
CA PHE A 54 -2.57 -15.19 -10.69
C PHE A 54 -4.01 -15.64 -10.44
N ARG A 55 -5.00 -14.75 -10.51
CA ARG A 55 -6.41 -15.04 -10.14
C ARG A 55 -6.55 -15.62 -8.72
N ILE A 56 -5.67 -15.20 -7.81
CA ILE A 56 -5.72 -15.54 -6.37
C ILE A 56 -5.76 -14.24 -5.57
N GLY A 57 -6.36 -14.26 -4.38
CA GLY A 57 -6.41 -13.09 -3.51
C GLY A 57 -7.81 -12.82 -2.97
N PHE A 58 -8.01 -11.64 -2.38
CA PHE A 58 -9.22 -11.39 -1.57
C PHE A 58 -10.54 -11.37 -2.37
N TRP A 59 -10.48 -11.07 -3.67
CA TRP A 59 -11.65 -11.10 -4.56
C TRP A 59 -12.07 -12.51 -4.98
N TYR A 60 -11.21 -13.50 -4.79
CA TYR A 60 -11.47 -14.91 -5.10
C TYR A 60 -11.57 -15.77 -3.83
N ALA A 61 -11.65 -15.13 -2.66
CA ALA A 61 -11.67 -15.80 -1.37
C ALA A 61 -13.05 -16.43 -1.06
N ASP A 62 -14.11 -16.01 -1.74
CA ASP A 62 -15.46 -16.55 -1.59
C ASP A 62 -15.78 -17.57 -2.71
N GLY A 63 -16.24 -18.76 -2.32
CA GLY A 63 -16.65 -19.79 -3.28
C GLY A 63 -17.92 -19.45 -4.07
N THR A 64 -18.65 -18.39 -3.67
CA THR A 64 -19.90 -17.93 -4.29
C THR A 64 -19.69 -16.93 -5.43
N GLY A 65 -18.50 -16.33 -5.55
CA GLY A 65 -18.19 -15.29 -6.52
C GLY A 65 -18.92 -13.97 -6.31
N GLU A 66 -19.54 -13.76 -5.15
CA GLU A 66 -20.30 -12.55 -4.85
C GLU A 66 -19.38 -11.32 -4.76
N LYS A 67 -18.22 -11.46 -4.11
CA LYS A 67 -17.22 -10.38 -4.03
C LYS A 67 -16.72 -9.97 -5.40
N LEU A 68 -16.52 -10.94 -6.28
CA LEU A 68 -16.10 -10.68 -7.66
C LEU A 68 -17.18 -9.91 -8.42
N ARG A 69 -18.46 -10.28 -8.26
CA ARG A 69 -19.59 -9.53 -8.85
C ARG A 69 -19.69 -8.11 -8.30
N GLN A 70 -19.54 -7.95 -6.99
CA GLN A 70 -19.49 -6.63 -6.36
C GLN A 70 -18.36 -5.80 -6.95
N TYR A 71 -17.14 -6.35 -7.06
CA TYR A 71 -16.02 -5.67 -7.71
C TYR A 71 -16.38 -5.22 -9.14
N GLN A 72 -16.95 -6.12 -9.95
CA GLN A 72 -17.31 -5.80 -11.33
C GLN A 72 -18.31 -4.64 -11.41
N GLN A 73 -19.26 -4.57 -10.47
CA GLN A 73 -20.22 -3.48 -10.38
C GLN A 73 -19.55 -2.18 -9.91
N TYR A 74 -18.77 -2.23 -8.82
CA TYR A 74 -18.12 -1.05 -8.25
C TYR A 74 -17.07 -0.44 -9.17
N HIS A 75 -16.29 -1.28 -9.86
CA HIS A 75 -15.18 -0.84 -10.69
C HIS A 75 -15.48 -0.83 -12.19
N ALA A 76 -16.75 -0.95 -12.59
CA ALA A 76 -17.16 -0.87 -14.00
C ALA A 76 -16.73 0.45 -14.67
N HIS A 77 -16.74 1.54 -13.91
CA HIS A 77 -16.59 2.90 -14.44
C HIS A 77 -15.22 3.56 -14.16
N TYR A 78 -14.31 2.89 -13.45
CA TYR A 78 -12.99 3.47 -13.20
C TYR A 78 -12.06 3.36 -14.41
N HIS A 79 -11.25 4.40 -14.58
CA HIS A 79 -10.22 4.45 -15.60
C HIS A 79 -9.10 3.45 -15.28
N ARG A 80 -8.77 2.60 -16.26
CA ARG A 80 -7.74 1.55 -16.15
C ARG A 80 -6.62 1.87 -17.12
N ILE A 81 -5.39 1.94 -16.61
CA ILE A 81 -4.19 2.14 -17.44
C ILE A 81 -3.64 0.79 -17.92
N LEU A 82 -3.72 -0.23 -17.06
CA LEU A 82 -3.19 -1.55 -17.37
C LEU A 82 -4.07 -2.25 -18.40
N PRO A 83 -3.45 -2.93 -19.39
CA PRO A 83 -4.20 -3.70 -20.36
C PRO A 83 -4.89 -4.89 -19.70
N ARG A 84 -6.01 -5.31 -20.28
CA ARG A 84 -6.65 -6.56 -19.93
C ARG A 84 -5.84 -7.70 -20.53
N PHE A 85 -5.05 -8.40 -19.72
CA PHE A 85 -4.40 -9.63 -20.15
C PHE A 85 -5.39 -10.79 -20.07
N LYS A 86 -5.59 -11.53 -21.18
CA LYS A 86 -6.42 -12.75 -21.22
C LYS A 86 -7.82 -12.54 -20.58
N ASN A 87 -8.24 -13.46 -19.72
CA ASN A 87 -9.53 -13.50 -19.03
C ASN A 87 -9.44 -12.93 -17.61
N HIS A 88 -8.58 -11.94 -17.34
CA HIS A 88 -8.54 -11.33 -16.01
C HIS A 88 -9.83 -10.56 -15.72
N GLU A 89 -10.43 -10.90 -14.59
CA GLU A 89 -11.67 -10.31 -14.09
C GLU A 89 -11.38 -9.09 -13.23
N ILE A 90 -10.29 -9.13 -12.46
CA ILE A 90 -9.79 -8.00 -11.67
C ILE A 90 -8.69 -7.29 -12.45
N ILE A 91 -8.85 -5.98 -12.68
CA ILE A 91 -7.85 -5.10 -13.28
C ILE A 91 -7.65 -3.91 -12.34
N PRO A 92 -6.43 -3.68 -11.82
CA PRO A 92 -6.13 -2.49 -11.04
C PRO A 92 -6.42 -1.25 -11.86
N ASP A 93 -7.19 -0.32 -11.30
CA ASP A 93 -7.43 0.97 -11.92
C ASP A 93 -6.19 1.88 -11.78
N THR A 94 -6.32 3.10 -12.29
CA THR A 94 -5.26 4.12 -12.29
C THR A 94 -4.77 4.41 -10.88
N GLU A 95 -5.67 4.52 -9.91
CA GLU A 95 -5.33 4.83 -8.52
C GLU A 95 -4.43 3.74 -7.94
N HIS A 96 -4.85 2.48 -8.06
CA HIS A 96 -4.10 1.34 -7.54
C HIS A 96 -2.75 1.15 -8.24
N THR A 97 -2.67 1.48 -9.53
CA THR A 97 -1.43 1.44 -10.32
C THR A 97 -0.42 2.48 -9.84
N ILE A 98 -0.87 3.71 -9.54
CA ILE A 98 0.00 4.76 -8.99
C ILE A 98 0.37 4.45 -7.53
N LEU A 99 -0.59 3.96 -6.75
CA LEU A 99 -0.43 3.73 -5.32
C LEU A 99 0.64 2.69 -5.01
N ILE A 100 0.75 1.60 -5.80
CA ILE A 100 1.80 0.59 -5.56
C ILE A 100 3.19 1.17 -5.75
N VAL A 101 3.38 2.04 -6.76
CA VAL A 101 4.67 2.67 -7.06
C VAL A 101 5.07 3.59 -5.90
N LEU A 102 4.13 4.43 -5.43
CA LEU A 102 4.34 5.29 -4.27
C LEU A 102 4.64 4.47 -3.00
N THR A 103 3.95 3.34 -2.83
CA THR A 103 4.15 2.44 -1.69
C THR A 103 5.54 1.82 -1.71
N CYS A 104 6.01 1.33 -2.86
CA CYS A 104 7.36 0.80 -3.03
C CYS A 104 8.43 1.86 -2.73
N ILE A 105 8.28 3.07 -3.26
CA ILE A 105 9.20 4.18 -2.98
C ILE A 105 9.23 4.49 -1.48
N THR A 106 8.05 4.61 -0.85
CA THR A 106 7.92 4.88 0.58
C THR A 106 8.56 3.78 1.42
N PHE A 107 8.41 2.53 1.02
CA PHE A 107 9.00 1.38 1.69
C PHE A 107 10.53 1.44 1.67
N VAL A 108 11.12 1.64 0.49
CA VAL A 108 12.58 1.76 0.34
C VAL A 108 13.13 2.93 1.16
N LEU A 109 12.47 4.10 1.11
CA LEU A 109 12.90 5.28 1.86
C LEU A 109 12.81 5.07 3.38
N THR A 110 11.75 4.42 3.84
CA THR A 110 11.55 4.12 5.27
C THR A 110 12.64 3.18 5.78
N ILE A 111 12.90 2.08 5.05
CA ILE A 111 13.95 1.13 5.40
C ILE A 111 15.33 1.80 5.42
N ARG A 112 15.67 2.59 4.40
CA ARG A 112 16.93 3.34 4.35
C ARG A 112 17.09 4.30 5.52
N SER A 113 16.02 4.99 5.92
CA SER A 113 16.03 5.91 7.06
C SER A 113 16.29 5.20 8.39
N VAL A 114 15.65 4.04 8.59
CA VAL A 114 15.85 3.20 9.78
C VAL A 114 17.28 2.69 9.87
N TYR A 115 17.85 2.15 8.78
CA TYR A 115 19.24 1.67 8.76
C TYR A 115 20.26 2.78 8.99
N SER A 116 20.11 3.93 8.32
CA SER A 116 20.99 5.09 8.50
C SER A 116 20.94 5.61 9.94
N SER A 117 19.80 5.47 10.61
CA SER A 117 19.64 5.87 12.02
C SER A 117 20.33 4.92 12.99
N ARG A 118 20.34 3.61 12.71
CA ARG A 118 21.06 2.61 13.53
C ARG A 118 22.57 2.80 13.45
N LEU A 119 23.12 2.99 12.25
CA LEU A 119 24.57 3.19 12.04
C LEU A 119 25.12 4.40 12.83
N ARG A 120 24.38 5.52 12.83
CA ARG A 120 24.77 6.73 13.55
C ARG A 120 24.67 6.60 15.08
N SER A 121 23.78 5.73 15.58
CA SER A 121 23.70 5.43 17.01
C SER A 121 24.92 4.63 17.47
N ASN A 122 25.32 3.61 16.72
CA ASN A 122 26.45 2.74 17.08
C ASN A 122 27.80 3.49 17.07
N SER A 123 27.98 4.47 16.19
CA SER A 123 29.22 5.26 16.17
C SER A 123 29.38 6.15 17.41
N LYS A 124 28.27 6.65 17.98
CA LYS A 124 28.30 7.46 19.22
C LYS A 124 28.59 6.62 20.45
N THR A 125 28.13 5.37 20.50
CA THR A 125 28.40 4.46 21.62
C THR A 125 29.85 4.01 21.66
N LYS A 126 30.52 3.84 20.51
CA LYS A 126 31.95 3.48 20.45
C LYS A 126 32.92 4.63 20.75
N ALA A 127 32.44 5.88 20.73
CA ALA A 127 33.26 7.08 20.97
C ALA A 127 33.18 7.58 22.43
N LYS A 128 32.46 6.86 23.29
CA LYS A 128 32.42 7.04 24.75
C LYS A 128 33.15 5.89 25.40
#